data_AF-A0A9P3YNR0-F1
#
_entry.id   AF-A0A9P3YNR0-F1
#
_cell.length_a   1.000
_cell.length_b   1.000
_cell.length_c   1.000
_cell.angle_alpha   90.00
_cell.angle_beta   90.00
_cell.angle_gamma   90.00
#
_symmetry.space_group_name_H-M   'P 1'
#
loop_
_entity.id
_entity.type
_entity.pdbx_description
1 polymer ?
#
loop_
_entity_poly.entity_id
_entity_poly.type
_entity_poly.pdbx_seq_one_letter_code
_entity_poly.pdbx_strand_id
1 'polypeptide(L)'
;MKVLKFITVVALMMLFVTGCNIKTESPEQLAKIPDYDDTKKVLYDGIDQLLKPDSSMILPSNTKEVGKINKVDLNSDGIDELVVFEQKEDLSNNVSQVGFVTLSYNGEKYVLGDHFLENGESIEYANFYDLDSDGYKEVILLVKSKDKTNMYIYKVVDNEITKIYDLDASWLQNKEDFNDMKVKIGYIDGDDKLDILMLHLNNKTNEMFASVANFDGKMEIKDSVKFENVKNLSELYITLGNVASSVGNSSAAIKGIVLDIPILKDNNYITQILYMKDGKINKAFSDYDKTITKSYYIPVDDIDKDKIIEIPIVAGSTGNNRNTYSSKSSANISWYRWNGKEGADSSLIFTSQIYYNYKYNFKLFIPNNLFDKILVEQEFVGEKAVFKFYYFDYSDRKNLFNIVVESKNKLEDRKNTGTQNSIVLQESDEYTFLLVVNNANEMDKLDMTIDALKEYFSLIYG
;
A
#
# COMPACT_ATOMS: atom_id res chain seq x y z
N MET A 1 33.64 45.91 -22.38
CA MET A 1 32.74 46.07 -21.20
C MET A 1 31.27 45.69 -21.44
N LYS A 2 30.69 45.89 -22.63
CA LYS A 2 29.27 45.52 -22.89
C LYS A 2 29.02 43.99 -23.01
N VAL A 3 29.97 43.25 -23.59
CA VAL A 3 29.86 41.79 -23.75
C VAL A 3 30.03 41.04 -22.42
N LEU A 4 30.93 41.52 -21.55
CA LEU A 4 31.14 40.91 -20.24
C LEU A 4 29.92 41.07 -19.32
N LYS A 5 29.23 42.21 -19.37
CA LYS A 5 27.96 42.43 -18.64
C LYS A 5 26.82 41.55 -19.15
N PHE A 6 26.80 41.20 -20.44
CA PHE A 6 25.77 40.34 -21.02
C PHE A 6 25.96 38.88 -20.60
N ILE A 7 27.21 38.42 -20.51
CA ILE A 7 27.55 37.08 -20.01
C ILE A 7 27.20 36.93 -18.52
N THR A 8 27.42 37.98 -17.72
CA THR A 8 27.04 37.96 -16.29
C THR A 8 25.52 37.89 -16.08
N VAL A 9 24.73 38.59 -16.91
CA VAL A 9 23.26 38.56 -16.82
C VAL A 9 22.69 37.20 -17.26
N VAL A 10 23.26 36.60 -18.30
CA VAL A 10 22.86 35.26 -18.78
C VAL A 10 23.25 34.15 -17.79
N ALA A 11 24.43 34.25 -17.15
CA ALA A 11 24.84 33.31 -16.11
C ALA A 11 24.02 33.45 -14.81
N LEU A 12 23.58 34.67 -14.48
CA LEU A 12 22.70 34.92 -13.32
C LEU A 12 21.27 34.42 -13.56
N MET A 13 20.77 34.44 -14.81
CA MET A 13 19.48 33.85 -15.18
C MET A 13 19.49 32.31 -15.11
N MET A 14 20.62 31.65 -15.40
CA MET A 14 20.73 30.19 -15.30
C MET A 14 20.71 29.68 -13.84
N LEU A 15 21.01 30.52 -12.86
CA LEU A 15 20.96 30.16 -11.43
C LEU A 15 19.54 30.17 -10.84
N PHE A 16 18.54 30.68 -11.57
CA PHE A 16 17.12 30.65 -11.16
C PHE A 16 16.29 29.59 -11.92
N VAL A 17 16.92 28.74 -12.73
CA VAL A 17 16.27 27.58 -13.37
C VAL A 17 16.64 26.26 -12.68
N THR A 18 17.07 26.30 -11.41
CA THR A 18 16.89 25.16 -10.52
C THR A 18 15.40 25.10 -10.21
N GLY A 19 14.66 24.45 -11.11
CA GLY A 19 13.26 24.13 -10.91
C GLY A 19 13.10 23.62 -9.49
N CYS A 20 12.23 24.28 -8.72
CA CYS A 20 11.65 23.66 -7.55
C CYS A 20 11.25 22.25 -7.98
N ASN A 21 11.88 21.24 -7.36
CA ASN A 21 11.39 19.88 -7.40
C ASN A 21 9.96 19.95 -6.88
N ILE A 22 8.99 20.14 -7.77
CA ILE A 22 7.61 19.80 -7.48
C ILE A 22 7.70 18.29 -7.28
N LYS A 23 7.78 17.89 -6.01
CA LYS A 23 7.59 16.50 -5.63
C LYS A 23 6.30 16.08 -6.33
N THR A 24 6.44 15.23 -7.34
CA THR A 24 5.27 14.67 -8.00
C THR A 24 4.73 13.68 -6.99
N GLU A 25 3.70 14.10 -6.26
CA GLU A 25 2.99 13.22 -5.35
C GLU A 25 2.48 12.04 -6.18
N SER A 26 3.00 10.86 -5.85
CA SER A 26 2.63 9.59 -6.44
C SER A 26 1.78 8.80 -5.43
N PRO A 27 1.02 7.79 -5.85
CA PRO A 27 0.17 7.00 -4.94
C PRO A 27 0.91 6.52 -3.68
N GLU A 28 2.20 6.19 -3.82
CA GLU A 28 3.05 5.66 -2.74
C GLU A 28 3.40 6.71 -1.68
N GLN A 29 3.44 7.99 -2.04
CA GLN A 29 3.88 9.09 -1.16
C GLN A 29 2.74 9.67 -0.30
N LEU A 30 1.50 9.22 -0.51
CA LEU A 30 0.30 9.82 0.07
C LEU A 30 -0.23 9.09 1.33
N ALA A 31 0.50 8.08 1.83
CA ALA A 31 0.20 7.46 3.11
C ALA A 31 0.62 8.38 4.27
N LYS A 32 -0.35 9.00 4.97
CA LYS A 32 -0.11 9.87 6.13
C LYS A 32 0.58 9.12 7.28
N ILE A 33 1.61 9.74 7.86
CA ILE A 33 2.21 9.37 9.14
C ILE A 33 1.43 10.13 10.25
N PRO A 34 1.09 9.52 11.39
CA PRO A 34 0.34 10.21 12.45
C PRO A 34 1.18 11.26 13.21
N ASP A 35 0.52 12.33 13.66
CA ASP A 35 1.10 13.38 14.51
C ASP A 35 1.44 12.91 15.94
N TYR A 36 2.50 13.48 16.50
CA TYR A 36 3.03 13.21 17.85
C TYR A 36 2.32 14.09 18.91
N ASP A 37 1.87 13.48 20.02
CA ASP A 37 1.17 14.13 21.15
C ASP A 37 2.08 14.18 22.40
N ASP A 38 1.97 15.25 23.22
CA ASP A 38 2.78 15.50 24.43
C ASP A 38 2.63 14.40 25.49
N THR A 39 1.45 13.78 25.57
CA THR A 39 1.18 12.63 26.46
C THR A 39 2.11 11.44 26.15
N LYS A 40 2.49 11.27 24.88
CA LYS A 40 3.40 10.19 24.47
C LYS A 40 4.82 10.45 24.99
N LYS A 41 5.26 11.72 25.09
CA LYS A 41 6.62 12.07 25.51
C LYS A 41 6.95 11.62 26.93
N VAL A 42 6.04 11.81 27.89
CA VAL A 42 6.25 11.38 29.28
C VAL A 42 6.38 9.86 29.37
N LEU A 43 5.58 9.12 28.58
CA LEU A 43 5.67 7.67 28.50
C LEU A 43 7.02 7.22 27.89
N TYR A 44 7.45 7.87 26.80
CA TYR A 44 8.76 7.62 26.17
C TYR A 44 9.91 7.86 27.15
N ASP A 45 9.96 9.02 27.79
CA ASP A 45 11.03 9.39 28.72
C ASP A 45 11.08 8.45 29.93
N GLY A 46 9.92 7.98 30.40
CA GLY A 46 9.82 7.02 31.50
C GLY A 46 10.29 5.61 31.13
N ILE A 47 9.98 5.15 29.92
CA ILE A 47 10.45 3.85 29.40
C ILE A 47 11.95 3.87 29.13
N ASP A 48 12.48 4.94 28.53
CA ASP A 48 13.92 5.09 28.27
C ASP A 48 14.75 5.03 29.57
N GLN A 49 14.20 5.48 30.70
CA GLN A 49 14.85 5.33 32.01
C GLN A 49 14.84 3.90 32.57
N LEU A 50 13.92 3.06 32.11
CA LEU A 50 13.80 1.65 32.51
C LEU A 50 14.65 0.73 31.61
N LEU A 51 14.92 1.14 30.38
CA LEU A 51 15.82 0.42 29.47
C LEU A 51 17.26 0.47 29.98
N LYS A 52 18.07 -0.51 29.55
CA LYS A 52 19.50 -0.55 29.89
C LYS A 52 20.23 0.63 29.21
N PRO A 53 21.32 1.16 29.81
CA PRO A 53 22.02 2.34 29.28
C PRO A 53 22.57 2.19 27.85
N ASP A 54 22.76 0.95 27.38
CA ASP A 54 23.26 0.59 26.05
C ASP A 54 22.14 0.17 25.08
N SER A 55 20.88 0.37 25.47
CA SER A 55 19.70 -0.01 24.69
C SER A 55 18.87 1.23 24.34
N SER A 56 18.21 1.20 23.19
CA SER A 56 17.35 2.29 22.70
C SER A 56 16.12 1.74 22.00
N MET A 57 15.03 2.50 21.96
CA MET A 57 13.81 2.06 21.29
C MET A 57 13.92 2.12 19.76
N ILE A 58 13.64 0.99 19.11
CA ILE A 58 13.62 0.86 17.64
C ILE A 58 12.19 0.79 17.11
N LEU A 59 11.98 1.28 15.89
CA LEU A 59 10.69 1.22 15.20
C LEU A 59 10.74 0.11 14.13
N PRO A 60 9.87 -0.91 14.19
CA PRO A 60 9.77 -1.93 13.14
C PRO A 60 9.42 -1.35 11.76
N SER A 61 9.81 -2.02 10.68
CA SER A 61 9.51 -1.57 9.31
C SER A 61 7.98 -1.54 9.01
N ASN A 62 7.17 -2.39 9.67
CA ASN A 62 5.70 -2.42 9.53
C ASN A 62 4.96 -1.35 10.38
N THR A 63 5.46 -0.12 10.36
CA THR A 63 5.00 1.04 11.17
C THR A 63 3.51 1.38 11.15
N LYS A 64 2.77 0.90 10.14
CA LYS A 64 1.32 1.08 10.06
C LYS A 64 0.55 0.16 11.02
N GLU A 65 1.17 -0.92 11.47
CA GLU A 65 0.57 -1.94 12.32
C GLU A 65 1.05 -1.83 13.78
N VAL A 66 2.32 -1.46 13.98
CA VAL A 66 2.95 -1.37 15.31
C VAL A 66 3.82 -0.12 15.45
N GLY A 67 3.95 0.35 16.68
CA GLY A 67 4.86 1.43 17.06
C GLY A 67 6.09 0.92 17.81
N LYS A 68 6.93 1.85 18.28
CA LYS A 68 8.05 1.53 19.20
C LYS A 68 7.56 0.96 20.54
N ILE A 69 6.41 1.47 20.99
CA ILE A 69 5.72 1.08 22.22
C ILE A 69 4.31 0.66 21.80
N ASN A 70 3.88 -0.52 22.23
CA ASN A 70 2.60 -1.11 21.88
C ASN A 70 1.87 -1.48 23.18
N LYS A 71 0.59 -1.11 23.27
CA LYS A 71 -0.30 -1.58 24.33
C LYS A 71 -1.01 -2.83 23.82
N VAL A 72 -0.80 -3.94 24.50
CA VAL A 72 -1.29 -5.24 24.07
C VAL A 72 -1.67 -6.04 25.30
N ASP A 73 -2.94 -6.39 25.43
CA ASP A 73 -3.39 -7.47 26.31
C ASP A 73 -2.85 -8.82 25.78
N LEU A 74 -1.70 -9.26 26.32
CA LEU A 74 -0.98 -10.46 25.87
C LEU A 74 -1.57 -11.76 26.44
N ASN A 75 -2.24 -11.70 27.58
CA ASN A 75 -2.78 -12.87 28.29
C ASN A 75 -4.33 -12.94 28.26
N SER A 76 -4.98 -12.01 27.56
CA SER A 76 -6.44 -11.86 27.46
C SER A 76 -7.15 -11.64 28.80
N ASP A 77 -6.49 -11.02 29.78
CA ASP A 77 -7.08 -10.69 31.09
C ASP A 77 -7.85 -9.35 31.12
N GLY A 78 -7.79 -8.59 30.01
CA GLY A 78 -8.41 -7.28 29.85
C GLY A 78 -7.55 -6.10 30.30
N ILE A 79 -6.30 -6.32 30.70
CA ILE A 79 -5.32 -5.31 31.06
C ILE A 79 -4.19 -5.34 30.03
N ASP A 80 -3.90 -4.20 29.41
CA ASP A 80 -2.80 -4.14 28.44
C ASP A 80 -1.42 -4.16 29.13
N GLU A 81 -0.54 -5.04 28.68
CA GLU A 81 0.90 -4.90 28.85
C GLU A 81 1.48 -3.89 27.85
N LEU A 82 2.66 -3.35 28.17
CA LEU A 82 3.49 -2.66 27.19
C LEU A 82 4.50 -3.62 26.57
N VAL A 83 4.54 -3.65 25.25
CA VAL A 83 5.64 -4.25 24.49
C VAL A 83 6.44 -3.14 23.83
N VAL A 84 7.71 -3.04 24.20
CA VAL A 84 8.63 -2.02 23.70
C VAL A 84 9.70 -2.69 22.86
N PHE A 85 9.81 -2.30 21.59
CA PHE A 85 10.88 -2.78 20.73
C PHE A 85 12.17 -2.05 21.02
N GLU A 86 13.25 -2.80 21.21
CA GLU A 86 14.56 -2.27 21.58
C GLU A 86 15.67 -2.75 20.64
N GLN A 87 16.72 -1.94 20.56
CA GLN A 87 17.97 -2.22 19.90
C GLN A 87 19.12 -1.97 20.88
N LYS A 88 20.08 -2.87 20.89
CA LYS A 88 21.33 -2.75 21.63
C LYS A 88 22.51 -2.82 20.68
N GLU A 89 23.42 -1.85 20.79
CA GLU A 89 24.62 -1.76 19.96
C GLU A 89 25.89 -1.91 20.82
N ASP A 90 26.69 -2.92 20.53
CA ASP A 90 28.06 -3.03 21.02
C ASP A 90 29.03 -2.63 19.91
N LEU A 91 29.38 -1.33 19.91
CA LEU A 91 30.32 -0.74 18.96
C LEU A 91 31.73 -1.35 19.04
N SER A 92 32.11 -1.93 20.18
CA SER A 92 33.46 -2.50 20.36
C SER A 92 33.59 -3.85 19.64
N ASN A 93 32.51 -4.64 19.63
CA ASN A 93 32.46 -5.95 19.00
C ASN A 93 31.72 -5.96 17.64
N ASN A 94 31.21 -4.80 17.20
CA ASN A 94 30.40 -4.64 16.00
C ASN A 94 29.20 -5.61 15.98
N VAL A 95 28.55 -5.73 17.14
CA VAL A 95 27.35 -6.56 17.36
C VAL A 95 26.17 -5.63 17.55
N SER A 96 25.15 -5.79 16.70
CA SER A 96 23.82 -5.19 16.90
C SER A 96 22.85 -6.30 17.29
N GLN A 97 21.99 -6.01 18.24
CA GLN A 97 20.90 -6.89 18.64
C GLN A 97 19.59 -6.12 18.67
N VAL A 98 18.50 -6.77 18.32
CA VAL A 98 17.16 -6.18 18.35
C VAL A 98 16.18 -7.17 18.98
N GLY A 99 15.12 -6.65 19.58
CA GLY A 99 14.08 -7.49 20.16
C GLY A 99 13.07 -6.65 20.91
N PHE A 100 12.63 -7.12 22.06
CA PHE A 100 11.61 -6.43 22.84
C PHE A 100 11.70 -6.72 24.33
N VAL A 101 11.12 -5.79 25.09
CA VAL A 101 10.91 -5.91 26.53
C VAL A 101 9.42 -5.75 26.84
N THR A 102 8.97 -6.45 27.87
CA THR A 102 7.61 -6.35 28.38
C THR A 102 7.56 -5.50 29.64
N LEU A 103 6.48 -4.74 29.83
CA LEU A 103 6.22 -4.04 31.08
C LEU A 103 4.75 -4.25 31.47
N SER A 104 4.53 -4.59 32.73
CA SER A 104 3.19 -4.78 33.31
C SER A 104 2.84 -3.63 34.24
N TYR A 105 1.55 -3.29 34.34
CA TYR A 105 1.08 -2.27 35.26
C TYR A 105 0.60 -2.91 36.57
N ASN A 106 1.21 -2.53 37.69
CA ASN A 106 0.87 -3.10 38.99
C ASN A 106 -0.19 -2.32 39.79
N GLY A 107 -0.88 -1.36 39.15
CA GLY A 107 -1.84 -0.46 39.81
C GLY A 107 -1.26 0.90 40.21
N GLU A 108 0.06 1.07 40.23
CA GLU A 108 0.72 2.35 40.53
C GLU A 108 1.68 2.77 39.41
N LYS A 109 2.51 1.85 38.94
CA LYS A 109 3.55 2.11 37.93
C LYS A 109 3.75 0.91 37.01
N TYR A 110 4.39 1.15 35.87
CA TYR A 110 4.92 0.07 35.06
C TYR A 110 6.14 -0.56 35.74
N VAL A 111 6.17 -1.89 35.73
CA VAL A 111 7.27 -2.71 36.23
C VAL A 111 7.88 -3.43 35.04
N LEU A 112 9.21 -3.40 34.95
CA LEU A 112 9.96 -4.11 33.94
C LEU A 112 9.74 -5.61 34.08
N GLY A 113 9.29 -6.25 33.00
CA GLY A 113 9.23 -7.70 32.84
C GLY A 113 10.56 -8.25 32.31
N ASP A 114 10.46 -9.31 31.51
CA ASP A 114 11.59 -9.89 30.82
C ASP A 114 11.93 -9.15 29.51
N HIS A 115 13.16 -9.34 29.02
CA HIS A 115 13.65 -8.78 27.77
C HIS A 115 14.28 -9.89 26.91
N PHE A 116 14.05 -9.83 25.60
CA PHE A 116 14.65 -10.77 24.66
C PHE A 116 15.30 -10.01 23.51
N LEU A 117 16.52 -10.40 23.15
CA LEU A 117 17.30 -9.81 22.07
C LEU A 117 17.83 -10.90 21.13
N GLU A 118 17.70 -10.66 19.83
CA GLU A 118 18.29 -11.44 18.75
C GLU A 118 19.41 -10.67 18.07
N ASN A 119 20.40 -11.39 17.54
CA ASN A 119 21.44 -10.76 16.75
C ASN A 119 20.86 -10.21 15.44
N GLY A 120 20.90 -8.91 15.25
CA GLY A 120 20.31 -8.23 14.10
C GLY A 120 20.40 -6.71 14.17
N GLU A 121 20.18 -6.09 13.02
CA GLU A 121 20.32 -4.65 12.81
C GLU A 121 18.95 -3.94 12.78
N SER A 122 17.90 -4.64 12.35
CA SER A 122 16.54 -4.08 12.27
C SER A 122 15.47 -5.14 12.53
N ILE A 123 14.26 -4.66 12.84
CA ILE A 123 13.04 -5.45 12.92
C ILE A 123 12.21 -5.17 11.67
N GLU A 124 12.10 -6.15 10.76
CA GLU A 124 11.35 -5.99 9.51
C GLU A 124 9.84 -6.14 9.69
N TYR A 125 9.45 -6.93 10.67
CA TYR A 125 8.05 -7.13 11.03
C TYR A 125 7.95 -7.51 12.50
N ALA A 126 7.02 -6.89 13.20
CA ALA A 126 6.58 -7.39 14.49
C ALA A 126 5.08 -7.20 14.67
N ASN A 127 4.42 -8.16 15.30
CA ASN A 127 3.01 -8.05 15.65
C ASN A 127 2.60 -9.13 16.68
N PHE A 128 1.35 -9.08 17.13
CA PHE A 128 0.82 -9.83 18.26
C PHE A 128 -0.45 -10.57 17.87
N TYR A 129 -0.45 -11.89 17.97
CA TYR A 129 -1.58 -12.73 17.56
C TYR A 129 -1.72 -13.93 18.48
N ASP A 130 -2.95 -14.27 18.86
CA ASP A 130 -3.27 -15.57 19.45
C ASP A 130 -3.33 -16.60 18.31
N LEU A 131 -2.20 -17.23 18.00
CA LEU A 131 -2.04 -18.07 16.82
C LEU A 131 -2.63 -19.46 17.05
N ASP A 132 -2.47 -20.01 18.25
CA ASP A 132 -2.90 -21.35 18.64
C ASP A 132 -4.26 -21.37 19.37
N SER A 133 -4.90 -20.21 19.53
CA SER A 133 -6.21 -20.05 20.16
C SER A 133 -6.23 -20.47 21.64
N ASP A 134 -5.10 -20.32 22.34
CA ASP A 134 -4.97 -20.65 23.76
C ASP A 134 -5.26 -19.47 24.70
N GLY A 135 -5.57 -18.30 24.13
CA GLY A 135 -5.88 -17.07 24.86
C GLY A 135 -4.66 -16.19 25.14
N TYR A 136 -3.45 -16.63 24.82
CA TYR A 136 -2.25 -15.81 24.88
C TYR A 136 -1.87 -15.35 23.47
N LYS A 137 -1.48 -14.08 23.32
CA LYS A 137 -0.93 -13.59 22.06
C LYS A 137 0.55 -13.90 21.99
N GLU A 138 0.94 -14.62 20.96
CA GLU A 138 2.32 -14.75 20.54
C GLU A 138 2.86 -13.46 19.92
N VAL A 139 4.14 -13.19 20.17
CA VAL A 139 4.90 -12.13 19.49
C VAL A 139 5.62 -12.74 18.28
N ILE A 140 5.25 -12.30 17.09
CA ILE A 140 5.98 -12.63 15.86
C ILE A 140 7.06 -11.56 15.65
N LEU A 141 8.29 -11.97 15.41
CA LEU A 141 9.43 -11.07 15.21
C LEU A 141 10.26 -11.49 14.00
N LEU A 142 10.35 -10.64 12.98
CA LEU A 142 11.29 -10.79 11.87
C LEU A 142 12.50 -9.87 12.09
N VAL A 143 13.67 -10.48 12.19
CA VAL A 143 14.94 -9.79 12.45
C VAL A 143 15.81 -9.85 11.20
N LYS A 144 16.29 -8.68 10.75
CA LYS A 144 17.28 -8.59 9.66
C LYS A 144 18.68 -8.56 10.24
N SER A 145 19.55 -9.43 9.73
CA SER A 145 20.97 -9.46 10.05
C SER A 145 21.76 -9.51 8.75
N LYS A 146 22.38 -8.39 8.36
CA LYS A 146 23.06 -8.22 7.06
C LYS A 146 22.14 -8.63 5.89
N ASP A 147 22.41 -9.79 5.31
CA ASP A 147 21.72 -10.29 4.12
C ASP A 147 20.64 -11.32 4.43
N LYS A 148 20.40 -11.67 5.71
CA LYS A 148 19.42 -12.70 6.11
C LYS A 148 18.29 -12.11 6.96
N THR A 149 17.05 -12.47 6.66
CA THR A 149 15.88 -12.21 7.52
C THR A 149 15.46 -13.52 8.19
N ASN A 150 15.39 -13.54 9.52
CA ASN A 150 14.93 -14.70 10.29
C ASN A 150 13.60 -14.36 10.98
N MET A 151 12.76 -15.37 11.20
CA MET A 151 11.49 -15.23 11.91
C MET A 151 11.52 -16.04 13.20
N TYR A 152 11.06 -15.42 14.27
CA TYR A 152 10.92 -16.02 15.59
C TYR A 152 9.49 -15.82 16.09
N ILE A 153 9.02 -16.76 16.91
CA ILE A 153 7.75 -16.65 17.64
C ILE A 153 8.05 -16.81 19.13
N TYR A 154 7.54 -15.87 19.92
CA TYR A 154 7.68 -15.85 21.36
C TYR A 154 6.32 -15.93 22.04
N LYS A 155 6.30 -16.58 23.20
CA LYS A 155 5.17 -16.55 24.13
C LYS A 155 5.56 -15.75 25.35
N VAL A 156 4.63 -14.95 25.87
CA VAL A 156 4.80 -14.20 27.11
C VAL A 156 3.80 -14.71 28.13
N VAL A 157 4.28 -15.24 29.25
CA VAL A 157 3.45 -15.69 30.36
C VAL A 157 4.06 -15.16 31.64
N ASP A 158 3.26 -14.52 32.50
CA ASP A 158 3.72 -13.94 33.78
C ASP A 158 4.94 -13.01 33.63
N ASN A 159 4.99 -12.22 32.56
CA ASN A 159 6.11 -11.37 32.11
C ASN A 159 7.41 -12.11 31.75
N GLU A 160 7.42 -13.45 31.67
CA GLU A 160 8.56 -14.22 31.16
C GLU A 160 8.43 -14.43 29.66
N ILE A 161 9.50 -14.16 28.90
CA ILE A 161 9.52 -14.33 27.44
C ILE A 161 10.16 -15.68 27.12
N THR A 162 9.41 -16.56 26.45
CA THR A 162 9.92 -17.83 25.94
C THR A 162 9.90 -17.84 24.42
N LYS A 163 11.04 -18.11 23.80
CA LYS A 163 11.09 -18.41 22.35
C LYS A 163 10.49 -19.80 22.14
N ILE A 164 9.33 -19.85 21.48
CA ILE A 164 8.61 -21.11 21.21
C ILE A 164 8.89 -21.63 19.79
N TYR A 165 9.35 -20.75 18.89
CA TYR A 165 9.68 -21.16 17.52
C TYR A 165 10.79 -20.31 16.91
N ASP A 166 11.67 -20.98 16.17
CA ASP A 166 12.71 -20.41 15.32
C ASP A 166 12.51 -21.01 13.92
N LEU A 167 12.21 -20.16 12.94
CA LEU A 167 11.77 -20.62 11.62
C LEU A 167 12.87 -21.36 10.89
N ASP A 168 12.61 -22.64 10.62
CA ASP A 168 13.38 -23.42 9.67
C ASP A 168 12.55 -23.75 8.43
N ALA A 169 12.89 -23.11 7.30
CA ALA A 169 12.26 -23.30 5.99
C ALA A 169 12.59 -24.66 5.32
N SER A 170 12.58 -25.74 6.11
CA SER A 170 12.98 -27.10 5.71
C SER A 170 12.12 -27.72 4.59
N TRP A 171 10.92 -27.19 4.34
CA TRP A 171 10.07 -27.60 3.23
C TRP A 171 10.55 -27.03 1.87
N LEU A 172 11.40 -26.01 1.88
CA LEU A 172 12.00 -25.44 0.68
C LEU A 172 13.32 -26.16 0.34
N GLN A 173 13.45 -26.59 -0.90
CA GLN A 173 14.74 -27.09 -1.41
C GLN A 173 15.75 -25.95 -1.44
N ASN A 174 16.99 -26.24 -1.01
CA ASN A 174 18.07 -25.24 -0.92
C ASN A 174 17.67 -24.02 -0.06
N LYS A 175 16.98 -24.25 1.07
CA LYS A 175 16.52 -23.22 2.02
C LYS A 175 17.56 -22.13 2.35
N GLU A 176 18.84 -22.49 2.38
CA GLU A 176 19.96 -21.58 2.68
C GLU A 176 20.16 -20.48 1.62
N ASP A 177 19.65 -20.66 0.40
CA ASP A 177 19.69 -19.63 -0.64
C ASP A 177 18.56 -18.59 -0.51
N PHE A 178 17.57 -18.84 0.37
CA PHE A 178 16.50 -17.89 0.66
C PHE A 178 16.89 -17.01 1.84
N ASN A 179 17.38 -15.83 1.52
CA ASN A 179 17.97 -14.92 2.49
C ASN A 179 17.06 -13.73 2.83
N ASP A 180 15.99 -13.49 2.07
CA ASP A 180 15.01 -12.45 2.41
C ASP A 180 13.63 -13.04 2.64
N MET A 181 12.91 -12.45 3.60
CA MET A 181 11.61 -12.94 4.03
C MET A 181 10.65 -11.80 4.30
N LYS A 182 9.37 -12.00 3.96
CA LYS A 182 8.26 -11.14 4.36
C LYS A 182 7.09 -12.00 4.83
N VAL A 183 6.35 -11.53 5.83
CA VAL A 183 5.19 -12.24 6.36
C VAL A 183 3.92 -11.40 6.36
N LYS A 184 2.77 -12.07 6.34
CA LYS A 184 1.47 -11.50 6.65
C LYS A 184 0.62 -12.53 7.38
N ILE A 185 -0.05 -12.11 8.44
CA ILE A 185 -0.93 -12.97 9.23
C ILE A 185 -2.38 -12.56 8.98
N GLY A 186 -3.27 -13.55 8.87
CA GLY A 186 -4.71 -13.34 8.75
C GLY A 186 -5.44 -14.59 8.29
N TYR A 187 -6.75 -14.47 8.06
CA TYR A 187 -7.60 -15.58 7.62
C TYR A 187 -7.52 -15.75 6.10
N ILE A 188 -6.78 -16.74 5.61
CA ILE A 188 -6.48 -16.90 4.18
C ILE A 188 -7.41 -17.91 3.52
N ASP A 189 -7.70 -19.04 4.16
CA ASP A 189 -8.45 -20.14 3.53
C ASP A 189 -9.89 -20.33 4.01
N GLY A 190 -10.32 -19.53 4.99
CA GLY A 190 -11.71 -19.51 5.45
C GLY A 190 -12.07 -20.61 6.45
N ASP A 191 -11.08 -21.24 7.10
CA ASP A 191 -11.28 -22.18 8.21
C ASP A 191 -11.48 -21.50 9.58
N ASP A 192 -11.55 -20.16 9.60
CA ASP A 192 -11.63 -19.30 10.79
C ASP A 192 -10.44 -19.46 11.76
N LYS A 193 -9.31 -19.96 11.28
CA LYS A 193 -8.02 -19.94 11.97
C LYS A 193 -7.08 -18.92 11.34
N LEU A 194 -6.17 -18.38 12.16
CA LEU A 194 -5.12 -17.52 11.64
C LEU A 194 -4.12 -18.35 10.82
N ASP A 195 -3.83 -17.86 9.63
CA ASP A 195 -2.81 -18.37 8.75
C ASP A 195 -1.63 -17.39 8.70
N ILE A 196 -0.45 -17.94 8.46
CA ILE A 196 0.80 -17.22 8.25
C ILE A 196 1.19 -17.38 6.77
N LEU A 197 1.10 -16.30 6.01
CA LEU A 197 1.71 -16.20 4.70
C LEU A 197 3.19 -15.86 4.87
N MET A 198 4.06 -16.68 4.30
CA MET A 198 5.52 -16.49 4.30
C MET A 198 6.02 -16.39 2.87
N LEU A 199 6.67 -15.26 2.54
CA LEU A 199 7.34 -15.05 1.26
C LEU A 199 8.84 -15.20 1.46
N HIS A 200 9.45 -16.18 0.82
CA HIS A 200 10.90 -16.42 0.84
C HIS A 200 11.49 -16.08 -0.52
N LEU A 201 12.40 -15.11 -0.59
CA LEU A 201 13.06 -14.69 -1.83
C LEU A 201 14.51 -15.19 -1.88
N ASN A 202 14.85 -15.84 -2.98
CA ASN A 202 16.22 -16.10 -3.37
C ASN A 202 16.72 -14.93 -4.22
N ASN A 203 17.51 -14.03 -3.61
CA ASN A 203 18.02 -12.84 -4.29
C ASN A 203 19.02 -13.15 -5.42
N LYS A 204 19.56 -14.38 -5.52
CA LYS A 204 20.46 -14.79 -6.61
C LYS A 204 19.68 -15.21 -7.85
N THR A 205 18.60 -15.96 -7.67
CA THR A 205 17.79 -16.48 -8.79
C THR A 205 16.57 -15.60 -9.11
N ASN A 206 16.18 -14.70 -8.20
CA ASN A 206 14.94 -13.91 -8.26
C ASN A 206 13.68 -14.78 -8.25
N GLU A 207 13.80 -15.97 -7.64
CA GLU A 207 12.68 -16.88 -7.38
C GLU A 207 12.16 -16.62 -5.97
N MET A 208 10.84 -16.54 -5.84
CA MET A 208 10.18 -16.40 -4.55
C MET A 208 9.26 -17.60 -4.32
N PHE A 209 9.18 -18.08 -3.09
CA PHE A 209 8.13 -19.01 -2.66
C PHE A 209 7.16 -18.30 -1.74
N ALA A 210 5.87 -18.41 -2.03
CA ALA A 210 4.80 -18.07 -1.11
C ALA A 210 4.30 -19.35 -0.43
N SER A 211 4.45 -19.44 0.88
CA SER A 211 4.04 -20.58 1.70
C SER A 211 2.93 -20.15 2.64
N VAL A 212 1.90 -20.97 2.82
CA VAL A 212 0.84 -20.74 3.82
C VAL A 212 0.98 -21.81 4.89
N ALA A 213 0.87 -21.38 6.14
CA ALA A 213 0.98 -22.26 7.30
C ALA A 213 0.03 -21.85 8.43
N ASN A 214 -0.21 -22.76 9.36
CA ASN A 214 -0.79 -22.44 10.66
C ASN A 214 0.23 -22.69 11.76
N PHE A 215 -0.04 -22.14 12.92
CA PHE A 215 0.76 -22.36 14.10
C PHE A 215 -0.14 -22.85 15.24
N ASP A 216 0.14 -24.05 15.75
CA ASP A 216 -0.55 -24.67 16.89
C ASP A 216 0.53 -25.32 17.77
N GLY A 217 1.30 -24.48 18.48
CA GLY A 217 2.55 -24.85 19.17
C GLY A 217 3.72 -25.28 18.27
N LYS A 218 3.44 -25.58 17.00
CA LYS A 218 4.39 -25.91 15.93
C LYS A 218 3.89 -25.34 14.61
N MET A 219 4.81 -25.06 13.70
CA MET A 219 4.48 -24.63 12.34
C MET A 219 3.99 -25.81 11.50
N GLU A 220 2.80 -25.70 10.93
CA GLU A 220 2.21 -26.66 10.01
C GLU A 220 2.05 -26.03 8.62
N ILE A 221 2.91 -26.43 7.67
CA ILE A 221 2.85 -25.92 6.29
C ILE A 221 1.67 -26.56 5.56
N LYS A 222 0.74 -25.72 5.08
CA LYS A 222 -0.39 -26.15 4.24
C LYS A 222 0.07 -26.43 2.82
N ASP A 223 0.68 -25.44 2.16
CA ASP A 223 1.22 -25.58 0.80
C ASP A 223 2.21 -24.45 0.46
N SER A 224 2.88 -24.55 -0.69
CA SER A 224 3.77 -23.52 -1.22
C SER A 224 3.70 -23.41 -2.74
N VAL A 225 3.76 -22.19 -3.26
CA VAL A 225 3.83 -21.92 -4.72
C VAL A 225 4.99 -21.02 -5.07
N LYS A 226 5.63 -21.36 -6.20
CA LYS A 226 6.78 -20.62 -6.74
C LYS A 226 6.34 -19.44 -7.61
N PHE A 227 7.13 -18.39 -7.55
CA PHE A 227 7.08 -17.20 -8.40
C PHE A 227 8.43 -16.95 -9.07
N GLU A 228 8.39 -16.52 -10.31
CA GLU A 228 9.56 -16.15 -11.10
C GLU A 228 9.72 -14.63 -11.25
N ASN A 229 10.95 -14.15 -11.43
CA ASN A 229 11.31 -12.75 -11.73
C ASN A 229 10.95 -11.71 -10.65
N VAL A 230 10.95 -12.11 -9.39
CA VAL A 230 10.68 -11.22 -8.26
C VAL A 230 11.92 -10.37 -7.96
N LYS A 231 11.78 -9.04 -8.01
CA LYS A 231 12.91 -8.11 -7.84
C LYS A 231 13.36 -7.97 -6.39
N ASN A 232 12.42 -7.80 -5.47
CA ASN A 232 12.68 -7.62 -4.03
C ASN A 232 11.37 -7.81 -3.23
N LEU A 233 11.47 -7.97 -1.91
CA LEU A 233 10.31 -8.03 -1.01
C LEU A 233 9.99 -6.69 -0.33
N SER A 234 10.92 -5.74 -0.29
CA SER A 234 10.74 -4.44 0.37
C SER A 234 9.64 -3.61 -0.27
N GLU A 235 9.54 -3.66 -1.61
CA GLU A 235 8.52 -2.97 -2.40
C GLU A 235 7.34 -3.88 -2.76
N LEU A 236 7.28 -5.12 -2.27
CA LEU A 236 6.16 -6.03 -2.50
C LEU A 236 5.01 -5.71 -1.55
N TYR A 237 3.77 -5.60 -2.05
CA TYR A 237 2.59 -5.34 -1.21
C TYR A 237 1.69 -6.57 -1.12
N ILE A 238 1.11 -6.79 0.07
CA ILE A 238 0.26 -7.93 0.40
C ILE A 238 -1.07 -7.41 0.91
N THR A 239 -2.17 -7.80 0.27
CA THR A 239 -3.54 -7.48 0.70
C THR A 239 -4.34 -8.76 0.88
N LEU A 240 -4.96 -8.93 2.04
CA LEU A 240 -5.86 -10.06 2.34
C LEU A 240 -7.32 -9.60 2.17
N GLY A 241 -8.18 -10.47 1.65
CA GLY A 241 -9.62 -10.23 1.58
C GLY A 241 -10.32 -11.19 0.64
N ASN A 242 -11.54 -10.84 0.22
CA ASN A 242 -12.22 -11.64 -0.80
C ASN A 242 -11.74 -11.21 -2.18
N VAL A 243 -11.33 -12.17 -3.00
CA VAL A 243 -10.72 -11.93 -4.31
C VAL A 243 -11.63 -12.25 -5.49
N ALA A 244 -12.74 -12.95 -5.23
CA ALA A 244 -13.80 -13.20 -6.20
C ALA A 244 -15.12 -13.59 -5.49
N SER A 245 -16.25 -13.37 -6.17
CA SER A 245 -17.50 -14.04 -5.80
C SER A 245 -17.37 -15.56 -6.04
N SER A 246 -18.10 -16.36 -5.28
CA SER A 246 -18.17 -17.81 -5.53
C SER A 246 -18.65 -18.14 -6.94
N VAL A 247 -18.05 -19.16 -7.53
CA VAL A 247 -18.55 -19.80 -8.76
C VAL A 247 -19.44 -20.98 -8.37
N GLY A 248 -20.69 -21.01 -8.86
CA GLY A 248 -21.63 -22.11 -8.62
C GLY A 248 -22.58 -21.90 -7.43
N ASN A 249 -23.01 -22.98 -6.77
CA ASN A 249 -24.04 -22.97 -5.72
C ASN A 249 -23.53 -22.56 -4.32
N SER A 250 -22.26 -22.15 -4.18
CA SER A 250 -21.76 -21.61 -2.91
C SER A 250 -22.14 -20.15 -2.79
N SER A 251 -22.57 -19.71 -1.61
CA SER A 251 -22.89 -18.31 -1.32
C SER A 251 -21.72 -17.53 -0.70
N ALA A 252 -20.59 -18.19 -0.41
CA ALA A 252 -19.44 -17.57 0.26
C ALA A 252 -18.40 -17.10 -0.76
N ALA A 253 -17.96 -15.85 -0.64
CA ALA A 253 -16.89 -15.30 -1.48
C ALA A 253 -15.57 -16.08 -1.32
N ILE A 254 -14.74 -16.07 -2.35
CA ILE A 254 -13.42 -16.71 -2.33
C ILE A 254 -12.47 -15.77 -1.58
N LYS A 255 -12.01 -16.19 -0.39
CA LYS A 255 -10.91 -15.53 0.32
C LYS A 255 -9.59 -15.78 -0.40
N GLY A 256 -8.68 -14.81 -0.32
CA GLY A 256 -7.37 -14.93 -0.93
C GLY A 256 -6.43 -13.78 -0.57
N ILE A 257 -5.32 -13.76 -1.30
CA ILE A 257 -4.25 -12.78 -1.15
C ILE A 257 -4.05 -12.12 -2.50
N VAL A 258 -4.00 -10.79 -2.53
CA VAL A 258 -3.48 -10.04 -3.67
C VAL A 258 -2.03 -9.67 -3.38
N LEU A 259 -1.13 -10.06 -4.29
CA LEU A 259 0.28 -9.74 -4.25
C LEU A 259 0.63 -8.76 -5.36
N ASP A 260 1.12 -7.60 -4.98
CA ASP A 260 1.71 -6.63 -5.91
C ASP A 260 3.23 -6.78 -5.89
N ILE A 261 3.73 -7.49 -6.89
CA ILE A 261 5.11 -8.00 -6.93
C ILE A 261 5.95 -7.12 -7.86
N PRO A 262 7.01 -6.46 -7.38
CA PRO A 262 7.95 -5.75 -8.25
C PRO A 262 8.72 -6.78 -9.08
N ILE A 263 8.75 -6.60 -10.40
CA ILE A 263 9.43 -7.51 -11.32
C ILE A 263 10.68 -6.86 -11.93
N LEU A 264 11.68 -7.69 -12.26
CA LEU A 264 12.95 -7.22 -12.84
C LEU A 264 12.77 -6.46 -14.16
N LYS A 265 11.80 -6.91 -14.96
CA LYS A 265 11.56 -6.38 -16.30
C LYS A 265 10.84 -5.03 -16.22
N ASP A 266 11.45 -4.02 -16.83
CA ASP A 266 10.91 -2.66 -16.98
C ASP A 266 10.60 -1.93 -15.66
N ASN A 267 11.08 -2.44 -14.50
CA ASN A 267 10.72 -1.96 -13.16
C ASN A 267 9.19 -1.86 -12.92
N ASN A 268 8.44 -2.76 -13.54
CA ASN A 268 7.00 -2.85 -13.41
C ASN A 268 6.60 -3.64 -12.16
N TYR A 269 5.30 -3.67 -11.89
CA TYR A 269 4.66 -4.56 -10.93
C TYR A 269 3.75 -5.55 -11.66
N ILE A 270 3.64 -6.75 -11.13
CA ILE A 270 2.60 -7.71 -11.50
C ILE A 270 1.66 -7.93 -10.30
N THR A 271 0.35 -7.78 -10.52
CA THR A 271 -0.66 -7.99 -9.48
C THR A 271 -1.19 -9.42 -9.58
N GLN A 272 -0.66 -10.34 -8.77
CA GLN A 272 -1.11 -11.74 -8.73
C GLN A 272 -2.19 -11.94 -7.66
N ILE A 273 -3.10 -12.88 -7.89
CA ILE A 273 -4.02 -13.38 -6.87
C ILE A 273 -3.62 -14.80 -6.48
N LEU A 274 -3.51 -15.02 -5.17
CA LEU A 274 -3.42 -16.35 -4.56
C LEU A 274 -4.74 -16.70 -3.88
N TYR A 275 -5.17 -17.94 -4.02
CA TYR A 275 -6.33 -18.47 -3.32
C TYR A 275 -6.09 -19.92 -2.90
N MET A 276 -6.78 -20.33 -1.84
CA MET A 276 -6.69 -21.69 -1.31
C MET A 276 -7.83 -22.54 -1.87
N LYS A 277 -7.51 -23.74 -2.35
CA LYS A 277 -8.49 -24.73 -2.80
C LYS A 277 -7.95 -26.13 -2.56
N ASP A 278 -8.76 -26.99 -1.95
CA ASP A 278 -8.41 -28.38 -1.61
C ASP A 278 -7.09 -28.48 -0.82
N GLY A 279 -6.87 -27.53 0.11
CA GLY A 279 -5.66 -27.43 0.93
C GLY A 279 -4.42 -26.93 0.19
N LYS A 280 -4.55 -26.50 -1.06
CA LYS A 280 -3.44 -26.03 -1.91
C LYS A 280 -3.54 -24.57 -2.25
N ILE A 281 -2.38 -23.93 -2.37
CA ILE A 281 -2.25 -22.54 -2.81
C ILE A 281 -2.15 -22.47 -4.33
N ASN A 282 -3.07 -21.71 -4.94
CA ASN A 282 -3.18 -21.59 -6.39
C ASN A 282 -2.97 -20.14 -6.82
N LYS A 283 -2.35 -19.96 -7.99
CA LYS A 283 -2.26 -18.66 -8.67
C LYS A 283 -3.44 -18.51 -9.63
N ALA A 284 -4.07 -17.35 -9.63
CA ALA A 284 -5.13 -17.04 -10.60
C ALA A 284 -4.57 -16.84 -12.02
N PHE A 285 -3.35 -16.31 -12.14
CA PHE A 285 -2.73 -15.96 -13.41
C PHE A 285 -1.30 -16.51 -13.54
N SER A 286 -0.74 -16.47 -14.75
CA SER A 286 0.68 -16.75 -14.99
C SER A 286 1.56 -15.59 -14.49
N ASP A 287 2.77 -15.88 -14.02
CA ASP A 287 3.76 -14.86 -13.58
C ASP A 287 4.24 -13.95 -14.74
N TYR A 288 3.87 -14.29 -15.97
CA TYR A 288 4.19 -13.53 -17.18
C TYR A 288 2.94 -12.91 -17.83
N ASP A 289 1.80 -12.92 -17.16
CA ASP A 289 0.56 -12.36 -17.69
C ASP A 289 0.66 -10.83 -17.75
N LYS A 290 0.68 -10.31 -18.98
CA LYS A 290 0.77 -8.86 -19.23
C LYS A 290 -0.51 -8.11 -18.87
N THR A 291 -1.65 -8.79 -18.75
CA THR A 291 -2.94 -8.16 -18.45
C THR A 291 -3.03 -7.66 -17.01
N ILE A 292 -2.21 -8.22 -16.12
CA ILE A 292 -2.07 -7.85 -14.70
C ILE A 292 -0.75 -7.12 -14.41
N THR A 293 -0.05 -6.65 -15.45
CA THR A 293 1.20 -5.88 -15.30
C THR A 293 0.92 -4.38 -15.31
N LYS A 294 1.51 -3.65 -14.37
CA LYS A 294 1.39 -2.18 -14.22
C LYS A 294 2.77 -1.52 -14.09
N SER A 295 2.89 -0.28 -14.53
CA SER A 295 4.18 0.44 -14.55
C SER A 295 4.66 0.96 -13.20
N TYR A 296 3.78 0.96 -12.20
CA TYR A 296 4.07 1.37 -10.82
C TYR A 296 2.99 0.81 -9.89
N TYR A 297 3.25 0.81 -8.59
CA TYR A 297 2.31 0.30 -7.61
C TYR A 297 1.07 1.22 -7.50
N ILE A 298 -0.09 0.59 -7.50
CA ILE A 298 -1.37 1.23 -7.21
C ILE A 298 -2.08 0.27 -6.27
N PRO A 299 -2.45 0.71 -5.05
CA PRO A 299 -3.15 -0.13 -4.10
C PRO A 299 -4.44 -0.69 -4.67
N VAL A 300 -4.70 -1.96 -4.39
CA VAL A 300 -6.01 -2.58 -4.61
C VAL A 300 -7.02 -2.05 -3.59
N ASP A 301 -8.30 -2.07 -3.95
CA ASP A 301 -9.39 -1.55 -3.12
C ASP A 301 -10.71 -2.23 -3.51
N ASP A 302 -11.70 -2.17 -2.63
CA ASP A 302 -13.10 -2.53 -2.91
C ASP A 302 -13.84 -1.26 -3.35
N ILE A 303 -13.77 -0.98 -4.65
CA ILE A 303 -14.16 0.32 -5.19
C ILE A 303 -15.68 0.47 -5.33
N ASP A 304 -16.42 -0.63 -5.43
CA ASP A 304 -17.88 -0.64 -5.55
C ASP A 304 -18.61 -1.10 -4.27
N LYS A 305 -17.83 -1.45 -3.23
CA LYS A 305 -18.30 -1.82 -1.88
C LYS A 305 -19.06 -3.15 -1.87
N ASP A 306 -18.76 -4.06 -2.79
CA ASP A 306 -19.33 -5.41 -2.84
C ASP A 306 -18.57 -6.43 -1.98
N LYS A 307 -17.51 -5.99 -1.28
CA LYS A 307 -16.58 -6.76 -0.45
C LYS A 307 -15.61 -7.64 -1.23
N ILE A 308 -15.52 -7.49 -2.54
CA ILE A 308 -14.48 -8.10 -3.39
C ILE A 308 -13.39 -7.05 -3.65
N ILE A 309 -12.15 -7.51 -3.73
CA ILE A 309 -11.01 -6.65 -4.04
C ILE A 309 -10.90 -6.49 -5.56
N GLU A 310 -10.88 -5.25 -6.04
CA GLU A 310 -10.53 -4.92 -7.42
C GLU A 310 -9.04 -4.60 -7.59
N ILE A 311 -8.52 -5.04 -8.74
CA ILE A 311 -7.17 -4.79 -9.23
C ILE A 311 -7.18 -3.55 -10.14
N PRO A 312 -6.35 -2.53 -9.85
CA PRO A 312 -6.18 -1.37 -10.71
C PRO A 312 -5.19 -1.67 -11.84
N ILE A 313 -5.60 -1.36 -13.07
CA ILE A 313 -4.77 -1.42 -14.27
C ILE A 313 -4.76 -0.04 -14.93
N VAL A 314 -3.56 0.51 -15.15
CA VAL A 314 -3.40 1.81 -15.81
C VAL A 314 -3.73 1.67 -17.29
N ALA A 315 -4.63 2.52 -17.79
CA ALA A 315 -4.99 2.53 -19.20
C ALA A 315 -3.75 2.83 -20.07
N GLY A 316 -3.44 1.91 -21.00
CA GLY A 316 -2.27 1.97 -21.88
C GLY A 316 -1.14 0.98 -21.53
N SER A 317 -1.11 0.42 -20.31
CA SER A 317 -0.07 -0.54 -19.90
C SER A 317 -0.12 -1.88 -20.66
N THR A 318 -1.26 -2.25 -21.22
CA THR A 318 -1.45 -3.52 -21.97
C THR A 318 -1.26 -3.38 -23.48
N GLY A 319 -0.80 -2.23 -23.98
CA GLY A 319 -0.49 -2.00 -25.41
C GLY A 319 -1.69 -1.88 -26.35
N ASN A 320 -2.91 -2.15 -25.88
CA ASN A 320 -4.15 -2.05 -26.66
C ASN A 320 -4.83 -0.68 -26.55
N ASN A 321 -4.44 0.14 -25.57
CA ASN A 321 -5.08 1.43 -25.27
C ASN A 321 -4.24 2.60 -25.79
N ARG A 322 -4.59 3.12 -26.97
CA ARG A 322 -3.78 4.12 -27.69
C ARG A 322 -4.05 5.58 -27.32
N ASN A 323 -5.11 5.86 -26.56
CA ASN A 323 -5.68 7.22 -26.45
C ASN A 323 -5.78 7.77 -25.02
N THR A 324 -5.03 7.25 -24.04
CA THR A 324 -5.08 7.75 -22.66
C THR A 324 -3.74 8.30 -22.21
N TYR A 325 -3.69 9.59 -21.89
CA TYR A 325 -2.57 10.21 -21.20
C TYR A 325 -2.45 9.59 -19.80
N SER A 326 -1.30 9.02 -19.48
CA SER A 326 -1.00 8.55 -18.12
C SER A 326 0.33 9.15 -17.68
N SER A 327 0.31 9.79 -16.52
CA SER A 327 1.51 10.17 -15.77
C SER A 327 1.35 9.71 -14.32
N LYS A 328 2.43 9.63 -13.55
CA LYS A 328 2.34 9.25 -12.12
C LYS A 328 1.47 10.22 -11.30
N SER A 329 1.33 11.48 -11.73
CA SER A 329 0.52 12.49 -11.03
C SER A 329 -0.96 12.46 -11.43
N SER A 330 -1.30 11.84 -12.57
CA SER A 330 -2.68 11.71 -13.04
C SER A 330 -2.84 10.59 -14.05
N ALA A 331 -3.81 9.70 -13.83
CA ALA A 331 -4.02 8.55 -14.68
C ALA A 331 -5.50 8.13 -14.74
N ASN A 332 -5.92 7.66 -15.91
CA ASN A 332 -7.12 6.84 -16.04
C ASN A 332 -6.77 5.42 -15.57
N ILE A 333 -7.47 4.95 -14.54
CA ILE A 333 -7.29 3.62 -13.96
C ILE A 333 -8.57 2.84 -14.18
N SER A 334 -8.43 1.67 -14.81
CA SER A 334 -9.51 0.71 -14.96
C SER A 334 -9.36 -0.35 -13.87
N TRP A 335 -10.45 -0.59 -13.16
CA TRP A 335 -10.53 -1.52 -12.04
C TRP A 335 -11.22 -2.80 -12.47
N TYR A 336 -10.65 -3.93 -12.06
CA TYR A 336 -11.10 -5.24 -12.47
C TYR A 336 -11.17 -6.19 -11.27
N ARG A 337 -12.18 -7.04 -11.23
CA ARG A 337 -12.21 -8.19 -10.32
C ARG A 337 -11.81 -9.47 -11.04
N TRP A 338 -11.28 -10.44 -10.31
CA TRP A 338 -11.08 -11.78 -10.85
C TRP A 338 -12.40 -12.54 -10.93
N ASN A 339 -12.57 -13.35 -11.97
CA ASN A 339 -13.80 -14.09 -12.23
C ASN A 339 -13.97 -15.37 -11.39
N GLY A 340 -13.00 -15.71 -10.54
CA GLY A 340 -13.02 -16.90 -9.69
C GLY A 340 -12.82 -18.24 -10.43
N LYS A 341 -12.48 -18.21 -11.72
CA LYS A 341 -12.27 -19.42 -12.54
C LYS A 341 -10.79 -19.76 -12.66
N GLU A 342 -10.52 -20.99 -13.08
CA GLU A 342 -9.19 -21.60 -13.06
C GLU A 342 -8.63 -21.77 -14.47
N GLY A 343 -7.29 -21.87 -14.56
CA GLY A 343 -6.59 -22.19 -15.80
C GLY A 343 -6.91 -21.20 -16.92
N ALA A 344 -7.24 -21.73 -18.10
CA ALA A 344 -7.52 -20.93 -19.29
C ALA A 344 -8.80 -20.08 -19.19
N ASP A 345 -9.70 -20.41 -18.26
CA ASP A 345 -10.93 -19.64 -18.03
C ASP A 345 -10.75 -18.53 -16.99
N SER A 346 -9.61 -18.48 -16.30
CA SER A 346 -9.28 -17.41 -15.36
C SER A 346 -9.13 -16.09 -16.11
N SER A 347 -9.87 -15.07 -15.68
CA SER A 347 -9.85 -13.77 -16.33
C SER A 347 -10.21 -12.63 -15.39
N LEU A 348 -9.80 -11.42 -15.77
CA LEU A 348 -10.29 -10.18 -15.18
C LEU A 348 -11.64 -9.79 -15.80
N ILE A 349 -12.53 -9.26 -14.97
CA ILE A 349 -13.82 -8.67 -15.36
C ILE A 349 -13.77 -7.20 -15.01
N PHE A 350 -14.04 -6.35 -16.01
CA PHE A 350 -14.08 -4.90 -15.82
C PHE A 350 -15.20 -4.51 -14.83
N THR A 351 -14.84 -3.72 -13.82
CA THR A 351 -15.77 -3.20 -12.81
C THR A 351 -16.06 -1.72 -13.05
N SER A 352 -15.01 -0.91 -13.19
CA SER A 352 -15.12 0.55 -13.23
C SER A 352 -13.91 1.21 -13.88
N GLN A 353 -14.07 2.46 -14.34
CA GLN A 353 -12.98 3.32 -14.72
C GLN A 353 -13.03 4.63 -13.92
N ILE A 354 -11.87 5.05 -13.40
CA ILE A 354 -11.76 6.26 -12.57
C ILE A 354 -10.56 7.07 -13.06
N TYR A 355 -10.75 8.35 -13.30
CA TYR A 355 -9.65 9.29 -13.47
C TYR A 355 -9.16 9.75 -12.10
N TYR A 356 -7.88 9.58 -11.83
CA TYR A 356 -7.22 10.08 -10.63
C TYR A 356 -6.33 11.27 -10.95
N ASN A 357 -6.35 12.25 -10.08
CA ASN A 357 -5.35 13.30 -10.00
C ASN A 357 -4.77 13.34 -8.59
N TYR A 358 -3.62 12.71 -8.42
CA TYR A 358 -2.94 12.61 -7.13
C TYR A 358 -2.40 13.97 -6.67
N LYS A 359 -1.92 14.80 -7.60
CA LYS A 359 -1.38 16.13 -7.29
C LYS A 359 -2.39 17.08 -6.65
N TYR A 360 -3.65 17.02 -7.07
CA TYR A 360 -4.72 17.86 -6.55
C TYR A 360 -5.72 17.06 -5.68
N ASN A 361 -5.37 15.84 -5.28
CA ASN A 361 -6.16 14.98 -4.39
C ASN A 361 -7.64 14.81 -4.84
N PHE A 362 -7.91 14.60 -6.13
CA PHE A 362 -9.27 14.32 -6.59
C PHE A 362 -9.36 13.12 -7.54
N LYS A 363 -10.54 12.51 -7.58
CA LYS A 363 -10.91 11.47 -8.52
C LYS A 363 -12.27 11.75 -9.15
N LEU A 364 -12.46 11.23 -10.35
CA LEU A 364 -13.71 11.30 -11.09
C LEU A 364 -14.06 9.91 -11.62
N PHE A 365 -15.19 9.37 -11.20
CA PHE A 365 -15.75 8.15 -11.78
C PHE A 365 -16.17 8.40 -13.23
N ILE A 366 -15.74 7.50 -14.13
CA ILE A 366 -16.10 7.55 -15.56
C ILE A 366 -17.14 6.46 -15.81
N PRO A 367 -18.34 6.81 -16.31
CA PRO A 367 -19.37 5.84 -16.67
C PRO A 367 -18.85 4.69 -17.55
N ASN A 368 -19.23 3.46 -17.21
CA ASN A 368 -18.72 2.24 -17.85
C ASN A 368 -19.02 2.16 -19.37
N ASN A 369 -20.10 2.79 -19.85
CA ASN A 369 -20.41 2.93 -21.28
C ASN A 369 -19.40 3.80 -22.06
N LEU A 370 -18.55 4.54 -21.35
CA LEU A 370 -17.49 5.40 -21.86
C LEU A 370 -16.09 4.81 -21.72
N PHE A 371 -16.00 3.54 -21.35
CA PHE A 371 -14.73 2.81 -21.28
C PHE A 371 -13.89 3.04 -22.54
N ASP A 372 -12.66 3.52 -22.35
CA ASP A 372 -11.68 3.85 -23.40
C ASP A 372 -12.09 4.94 -24.40
N LYS A 373 -13.14 5.72 -24.08
CA LYS A 373 -13.62 6.83 -24.91
C LYS A 373 -13.31 8.21 -24.34
N ILE A 374 -12.74 8.29 -23.13
CA ILE A 374 -12.41 9.55 -22.46
C ILE A 374 -10.90 9.80 -22.45
N LEU A 375 -10.49 10.95 -22.99
CA LEU A 375 -9.14 11.49 -22.86
C LEU A 375 -9.16 12.71 -21.95
N VAL A 376 -8.23 12.77 -21.00
CA VAL A 376 -8.03 13.95 -20.15
C VAL A 376 -6.74 14.65 -20.55
N GLU A 377 -6.83 15.95 -20.83
CA GLU A 377 -5.67 16.81 -21.02
C GLU A 377 -5.57 17.84 -19.90
N GLN A 378 -4.35 18.16 -19.51
CA GLN A 378 -4.08 19.18 -18.52
C GLN A 378 -3.42 20.39 -19.17
N GLU A 379 -3.89 21.59 -18.85
CA GLU A 379 -3.21 22.84 -19.15
C GLU A 379 -3.19 23.76 -17.92
N PHE A 380 -2.33 24.78 -17.97
CA PHE A 380 -2.27 25.83 -16.96
C PHE A 380 -2.71 27.15 -17.58
N VAL A 381 -3.73 27.78 -17.00
CA VAL A 381 -4.23 29.09 -17.41
C VAL A 381 -3.97 30.06 -16.27
N GLY A 382 -2.87 30.81 -16.37
CA GLY A 382 -2.34 31.58 -15.24
C GLY A 382 -1.89 30.63 -14.12
N GLU A 383 -2.42 30.84 -12.92
CA GLU A 383 -2.13 29.97 -11.75
C GLU A 383 -3.13 28.80 -11.60
N LYS A 384 -4.15 28.72 -12.48
CA LYS A 384 -5.18 27.66 -12.42
C LYS A 384 -4.75 26.43 -13.21
N ALA A 385 -4.97 25.24 -12.65
CA ALA A 385 -4.89 24.01 -13.41
C ALA A 385 -6.25 23.70 -14.03
N VAL A 386 -6.28 23.41 -15.33
CA VAL A 386 -7.50 23.09 -16.07
C VAL A 386 -7.36 21.69 -16.66
N PHE A 387 -8.27 20.80 -16.28
CA PHE A 387 -8.37 19.42 -16.75
C PHE A 387 -9.53 19.32 -17.72
N LYS A 388 -9.25 19.05 -18.99
CA LYS A 388 -10.23 19.01 -20.07
C LYS A 388 -10.59 17.56 -20.40
N PHE A 389 -11.88 17.23 -20.32
CA PHE A 389 -12.39 15.88 -20.55
C PHE A 389 -13.00 15.79 -21.93
N TYR A 390 -12.35 15.01 -22.80
CA TYR A 390 -12.72 14.84 -24.19
C TYR A 390 -13.33 13.47 -24.42
N TYR A 391 -14.44 13.43 -25.16
CA TYR A 391 -15.02 12.21 -25.70
C TYR A 391 -14.54 11.96 -27.13
N PHE A 392 -14.23 10.70 -27.44
CA PHE A 392 -13.88 10.22 -28.77
C PHE A 392 -14.93 9.26 -29.32
N ASP A 393 -15.41 9.56 -30.53
CA ASP A 393 -16.28 8.68 -31.32
C ASP A 393 -15.78 8.59 -32.77
N TYR A 394 -15.18 7.45 -33.13
CA TYR A 394 -14.71 7.02 -34.46
C TYR A 394 -13.81 7.98 -35.31
N SER A 395 -13.65 9.26 -34.95
CA SER A 395 -12.68 10.24 -35.50
C SER A 395 -12.85 11.64 -34.90
N ASP A 396 -14.03 11.97 -34.34
CA ASP A 396 -14.31 13.29 -33.77
C ASP A 396 -14.01 13.34 -32.27
N ARG A 397 -13.28 14.39 -31.89
CA ARG A 397 -12.91 14.71 -30.51
C ARG A 397 -13.77 15.87 -30.01
N LYS A 398 -14.60 15.61 -29.00
CA LYS A 398 -15.52 16.61 -28.42
C LYS A 398 -15.09 16.96 -27.00
N ASN A 399 -14.82 18.23 -26.70
CA ASN A 399 -14.64 18.67 -25.31
C ASN A 399 -16.00 18.67 -24.61
N LEU A 400 -16.16 17.83 -23.60
CA LEU A 400 -17.41 17.69 -22.85
C LEU A 400 -17.48 18.73 -21.74
N PHE A 401 -16.48 18.73 -20.87
CA PHE A 401 -16.38 19.62 -19.73
C PHE A 401 -14.93 19.76 -19.27
N ASN A 402 -14.68 20.77 -18.44
CA ASN A 402 -13.41 20.97 -17.76
C ASN A 402 -13.60 20.97 -16.24
N ILE A 403 -12.62 20.46 -15.51
CA ILE A 403 -12.45 20.66 -14.07
C ILE A 403 -11.32 21.69 -13.88
N VAL A 404 -11.63 22.82 -13.24
CA VAL A 404 -10.69 23.88 -12.92
C VAL A 404 -10.36 23.82 -11.44
N VAL A 405 -9.08 23.81 -11.10
CA VAL A 405 -8.58 23.82 -9.72
C VAL A 405 -8.04 25.20 -9.39
N GLU A 406 -8.60 25.81 -8.35
CA GLU A 406 -8.22 27.13 -7.84
C GLU A 406 -7.71 27.05 -6.40
N SER A 407 -6.56 27.67 -6.10
CA SER A 407 -6.02 27.69 -4.73
C SER A 407 -6.78 28.69 -3.84
N LYS A 408 -7.09 28.28 -2.61
CA LYS A 408 -7.76 29.11 -1.59
C LYS A 408 -6.84 30.12 -0.90
N ASN A 409 -5.52 29.89 -0.92
CA ASN A 409 -4.52 30.68 -0.16
C ASN A 409 -4.28 32.10 -0.68
N LYS A 410 -5.08 32.58 -1.65
CA LYS A 410 -5.03 33.96 -2.15
C LYS A 410 -6.44 34.55 -2.19
N LEU A 411 -6.94 34.91 -1.01
CA LEU A 411 -8.24 35.59 -0.81
C LEU A 411 -8.22 37.08 -1.22
N GLU A 412 -7.07 37.65 -1.61
CA GLU A 412 -6.98 39.01 -2.15
C GLU A 412 -7.04 38.98 -3.68
N ASP A 413 -8.25 38.84 -4.21
CA ASP A 413 -8.74 39.46 -5.47
C ASP A 413 -9.97 38.71 -6.02
N ARG A 414 -11.02 38.55 -5.19
CA ARG A 414 -12.38 38.36 -5.72
C ARG A 414 -12.91 39.69 -6.29
N LYS A 415 -12.19 40.26 -7.26
CA LYS A 415 -12.72 41.26 -8.19
C LYS A 415 -12.87 40.58 -9.54
N ASN A 416 -14.11 40.19 -9.86
CA ASN A 416 -14.64 40.01 -11.21
C ASN A 416 -13.62 39.58 -12.28
N THR A 417 -13.15 38.34 -12.22
CA THR A 417 -12.68 37.63 -13.42
C THR A 417 -13.66 36.49 -13.70
N GLY A 418 -14.67 36.83 -14.50
CA GLY A 418 -15.78 35.93 -14.81
C GLY A 418 -15.31 34.65 -15.49
N THR A 419 -15.68 33.51 -14.91
CA THR A 419 -16.24 32.40 -15.69
C THR A 419 -17.73 32.39 -15.36
N GLN A 420 -18.53 33.12 -16.14
CA GLN A 420 -19.95 33.35 -15.84
C GLN A 420 -20.83 32.08 -15.78
N ASN A 421 -20.28 30.87 -15.98
CA ASN A 421 -21.00 29.59 -16.04
C ASN A 421 -20.24 28.42 -15.36
N SER A 422 -19.47 28.65 -14.29
CA SER A 422 -18.81 27.56 -13.54
C SER A 422 -19.63 27.09 -12.33
N ILE A 423 -19.54 25.80 -12.00
CA ILE A 423 -20.29 25.13 -10.93
C ILE A 423 -19.29 24.54 -9.93
N VAL A 424 -19.45 24.80 -8.64
CA VAL A 424 -18.57 24.19 -7.62
C VAL A 424 -18.88 22.70 -7.50
N LEU A 425 -17.86 21.85 -7.68
CA LEU A 425 -17.95 20.40 -7.46
C LEU A 425 -17.68 20.07 -5.98
N GLN A 426 -16.56 20.56 -5.47
CA GLN A 426 -16.12 20.33 -4.10
C GLN A 426 -15.10 21.39 -3.67
N GLU A 427 -14.81 21.43 -2.38
CA GLU A 427 -13.73 22.22 -1.80
C GLU A 427 -12.91 21.38 -0.82
N SER A 428 -11.59 21.60 -0.80
CA SER A 428 -10.67 21.13 0.25
C SER A 428 -10.14 22.32 1.04
N ASP A 429 -9.21 22.08 1.97
CA ASP A 429 -8.52 23.16 2.70
C ASP A 429 -7.68 24.05 1.77
N GLU A 430 -7.07 23.46 0.73
CA GLU A 430 -6.16 24.14 -0.17
C GLU A 430 -6.79 24.61 -1.48
N TYR A 431 -7.84 23.94 -1.96
CA TYR A 431 -8.36 24.12 -3.31
C TYR A 431 -9.89 24.20 -3.37
N THR A 432 -10.39 24.90 -4.40
CA THR A 432 -11.78 24.84 -4.87
C THR A 432 -11.79 24.20 -6.26
N PHE A 433 -12.69 23.25 -6.47
CA PHE A 433 -12.84 22.51 -7.73
C PHE A 433 -14.10 22.98 -8.46
N LEU A 434 -13.93 23.49 -9.69
CA LEU A 434 -15.01 24.07 -10.48
C LEU A 434 -15.24 23.27 -11.77
N LEU A 435 -16.48 22.87 -12.03
CA LEU A 435 -16.94 22.32 -13.30
C LEU A 435 -17.26 23.45 -14.29
N VAL A 436 -16.74 23.36 -15.51
CA VAL A 436 -17.12 24.19 -16.65
C VAL A 436 -17.69 23.29 -17.74
N VAL A 437 -18.95 23.45 -18.08
CA VAL A 437 -19.62 22.65 -19.11
C VAL A 437 -19.30 23.20 -20.50
N ASN A 438 -18.79 22.35 -21.40
CA ASN A 438 -18.42 22.73 -22.76
C ASN A 438 -19.39 22.16 -23.82
N ASN A 439 -20.03 21.02 -23.58
CA ASN A 439 -20.96 20.40 -24.51
C ASN A 439 -22.10 19.63 -23.80
N ALA A 440 -23.05 20.37 -23.22
CA ALA A 440 -24.16 19.83 -22.45
C ALA A 440 -24.98 18.78 -23.24
N ASN A 441 -25.31 19.05 -24.51
CA ASN A 441 -26.10 18.15 -25.34
C ASN A 441 -25.44 16.78 -25.55
N GLU A 442 -24.11 16.73 -25.64
CA GLU A 442 -23.39 15.47 -25.77
C GLU A 442 -23.26 14.79 -24.41
N MET A 443 -23.00 15.55 -23.35
CA MET A 443 -22.96 15.05 -21.98
C MET A 443 -24.27 14.35 -21.58
N ASP A 444 -25.42 14.93 -21.91
CA ASP A 444 -26.74 14.36 -21.62
C ASP A 444 -26.96 13.01 -22.34
N LYS A 445 -26.42 12.84 -23.55
CA LYS A 445 -26.51 11.56 -24.28
C LYS A 445 -25.60 10.47 -23.72
N LEU A 446 -24.58 10.87 -22.97
CA LEU A 446 -23.55 10.00 -22.42
C LEU A 446 -23.76 9.76 -20.91
N ASP A 447 -24.92 10.17 -20.37
CA ASP A 447 -25.26 10.08 -18.94
C ASP A 447 -24.29 10.84 -18.02
N MET A 448 -23.67 11.91 -18.52
CA MET A 448 -22.76 12.79 -17.76
C MET A 448 -23.42 14.14 -17.45
N THR A 449 -24.62 14.12 -16.87
CA THR A 449 -25.28 15.36 -16.44
C THR A 449 -24.48 16.09 -15.36
N ILE A 450 -24.79 17.36 -15.10
CA ILE A 450 -24.15 18.13 -14.03
C ILE A 450 -24.29 17.43 -12.67
N ASP A 451 -25.47 16.89 -12.37
CA ASP A 451 -25.72 16.22 -11.09
C ASP A 451 -24.97 14.89 -11.01
N ALA A 452 -24.91 14.11 -12.10
CA ALA A 452 -24.07 12.92 -12.17
C ALA A 452 -22.59 13.24 -11.94
N LEU A 453 -22.06 14.31 -12.54
CA LEU A 453 -20.66 14.70 -12.33
C LEU A 453 -20.36 15.14 -10.90
N LYS A 454 -21.32 15.73 -10.18
CA LYS A 454 -21.16 16.03 -8.75
C LYS A 454 -21.09 14.76 -7.91
N GLU A 455 -21.85 13.72 -8.27
CA GLU A 455 -21.80 12.42 -7.59
C GLU A 455 -20.52 11.63 -7.94
N TYR A 456 -20.05 11.74 -9.17
CA TYR A 456 -18.84 11.05 -9.65
C TYR A 456 -17.55 11.70 -9.15
N PHE A 457 -17.58 12.98 -8.82
CA PHE A 457 -16.43 13.70 -8.30
C PHE A 457 -16.27 13.47 -6.80
N SER A 458 -15.04 13.16 -6.38
CA SER A 458 -14.71 13.09 -4.95
C SER A 458 -13.23 13.39 -4.72
N LEU A 459 -12.88 13.80 -3.50
CA LEU A 459 -11.49 13.78 -3.06
C LEU A 459 -11.01 12.33 -2.91
N ILE A 460 -9.72 12.08 -3.17
CA ILE A 460 -9.14 10.74 -2.97
C ILE A 460 -9.07 10.46 -1.46
N TYR A 461 -8.68 11.47 -0.68
CA TYR A 461 -8.70 11.48 0.78
C TYR A 461 -9.53 12.66 1.27
N GLY A 462 -10.49 12.39 2.17
CA GLY A 462 -11.38 13.37 2.78
C GLY A 462 -10.92 13.86 4.14
#